data_AF-A0A9E2MUJ8-F1
#
_entry.id   AF-A0A9E2MUJ8-F1
#
_cell.length_a   1.000
_cell.length_b   1.000
_cell.length_c   1.000
_cell.angle_alpha   90.00
_cell.angle_beta   90.00
_cell.angle_gamma   90.00
#
_symmetry.space_group_name_H-M   'P 1'
#
loop_
_entity.id
_entity.type
_entity.pdbx_description
1 polymer ?
#
loop_
_entity_poly.entity_id
_entity_poly.type
_entity_poly.pdbx_seq_one_letter_code
_entity_poly.pdbx_strand_id
1 'polypeptide(L)'
;MAETLSGNLLREAGLPQTPTGRGPSQVQAETALFTRDLPVQSEFRTVLDEAAYQPAPADWLIGVTDVVGSRKAIADGRYKAVNMAGVAMISGLMNALGTQDIPFIFGGDGAAIICAPADREVVARTMADTVAWVGDDLGLTLRAALVPVSAVRAEGFDVLVQATRVSEAVNNYAFRGGGVSRAEALMKEGKFAVEPSAAGSKPDLTGLSCRWSPIKPEGESIVSIIIEAGERAGTQFPTIAARLLELAGMALHDTGSPMPREGPPVSWPPEGLELEARAMPDDRSLARRKMSLYLGTLFAWFVFRTGLSVAGFNPKRYKEFTSLNTDYRKFQDGLRITVSLGDARLKELTKFLEAERAAKNLRYGICVQDSAILTCYVPSVNSDSHFHFLDGAGGGYAQAAENMKA
;
A
#
# COMPACT_ATOMS: atom_id res chain seq x y z
N MET A 1 -27.44 -30.10 0.77
CA MET A 1 -26.05 -30.57 0.52
C MET A 1 -25.34 -29.74 -0.55
N ALA A 2 -25.93 -29.47 -1.73
CA ALA A 2 -25.30 -28.63 -2.77
C ALA A 2 -25.04 -27.17 -2.35
N GLU A 3 -25.97 -26.53 -1.63
CA GLU A 3 -25.78 -25.15 -1.13
C GLU A 3 -24.67 -25.03 -0.07
N THR A 4 -24.57 -26.02 0.82
CA THR A 4 -23.54 -26.06 1.88
C THR A 4 -22.14 -26.33 1.30
N LEU A 5 -22.06 -27.17 0.26
CA LEU A 5 -20.82 -27.41 -0.48
C LEU A 5 -20.41 -26.18 -1.30
N SER A 6 -21.37 -25.48 -1.91
CA SER A 6 -21.13 -24.22 -2.65
C SER A 6 -20.62 -23.11 -1.72
N GLY A 7 -21.23 -22.94 -0.55
CA GLY A 7 -20.80 -21.93 0.45
C GLY A 7 -19.38 -22.18 0.96
N ASN A 8 -19.03 -23.43 1.29
CA ASN A 8 -17.68 -23.78 1.72
C ASN A 8 -16.64 -23.56 0.61
N LEU A 9 -16.95 -23.94 -0.64
CA LEU A 9 -16.04 -23.69 -1.77
C LEU A 9 -15.85 -22.19 -2.02
N LEU A 10 -16.92 -21.40 -1.98
CA LEU A 10 -16.83 -19.95 -2.12
C LEU A 10 -15.95 -19.34 -1.02
N ARG A 11 -16.04 -19.85 0.22
CA ARG A 11 -15.27 -19.35 1.37
C ARG A 11 -13.79 -19.66 1.21
N GLU A 12 -13.48 -20.88 0.79
CA GLU A 12 -12.11 -21.34 0.54
C GLU A 12 -11.51 -20.72 -0.73
N ALA A 13 -12.35 -20.33 -1.70
CA ALA A 13 -11.99 -19.55 -2.87
C ALA A 13 -11.77 -18.05 -2.57
N GLY A 14 -12.08 -17.58 -1.35
CA GLY A 14 -12.09 -16.15 -1.04
C GLY A 14 -13.11 -15.34 -1.84
N LEU A 15 -14.15 -16.00 -2.35
CA LEU A 15 -15.25 -15.44 -3.13
C LEU A 15 -16.42 -15.08 -2.21
N PRO A 16 -17.32 -14.17 -2.63
CA PRO A 16 -18.29 -13.58 -1.74
C PRO A 16 -19.23 -14.62 -1.15
N GLN A 17 -19.48 -14.48 0.15
CA GLN A 17 -20.58 -15.13 0.86
C GLN A 17 -21.72 -14.13 1.01
N THR A 18 -22.96 -14.62 1.13
CA THR A 18 -24.09 -13.79 1.54
C THR A 18 -23.76 -13.10 2.87
N PRO A 19 -23.84 -11.77 2.97
CA PRO A 19 -23.37 -11.07 4.16
C PRO A 19 -24.26 -11.40 5.38
N THR A 20 -23.65 -11.87 6.46
CA THR A 20 -24.26 -11.83 7.79
C THR A 20 -24.08 -10.42 8.34
N GLY A 21 -25.17 -9.65 8.34
CA GLY A 21 -25.14 -8.24 8.69
C GLY A 21 -24.57 -7.96 10.09
N ARG A 22 -23.58 -7.08 10.14
CA ARG A 22 -23.42 -6.10 11.22
C ARG A 22 -23.56 -4.73 10.58
N GLY A 23 -24.62 -4.00 10.96
CA GLY A 23 -24.78 -2.61 10.57
C GLY A 23 -23.70 -1.75 11.24
N PRO A 24 -23.19 -0.70 10.59
CA PRO A 24 -22.20 0.19 11.18
C PRO A 24 -22.86 0.99 12.32
N SER A 25 -22.28 0.93 13.51
CA SER A 25 -22.53 1.94 14.54
C SER A 25 -21.94 3.25 14.02
N GLN A 26 -22.80 4.18 13.60
CA GLN A 26 -22.44 5.51 13.09
C GLN A 26 -21.93 6.43 14.21
N VAL A 27 -20.72 6.18 14.70
CA VAL A 27 -19.86 7.27 15.16
C VAL A 27 -18.95 7.53 13.97
N GLN A 28 -19.19 8.61 13.23
CA GLN A 28 -18.33 8.94 12.09
C GLN A 28 -17.00 9.45 12.65
N ALA A 29 -15.92 8.69 12.44
CA ALA A 29 -14.58 9.10 12.82
C ALA A 29 -14.30 10.53 12.32
N GLU A 30 -13.78 11.40 13.18
CA GLU A 30 -13.51 12.81 12.82
C GLU A 30 -12.45 12.89 11.71
N THR A 31 -11.50 11.95 11.72
CA THR A 31 -10.55 11.72 10.63
C THR A 31 -11.25 11.54 9.29
N ALA A 32 -12.34 10.78 9.25
CA ALA A 32 -13.09 10.51 8.03
C ALA A 32 -13.87 11.71 7.52
N LEU A 33 -14.40 12.53 8.42
CA LEU A 33 -15.10 13.76 8.06
C LEU A 33 -14.17 14.74 7.34
N PHE A 34 -13.03 15.06 7.96
CA PHE A 34 -11.99 15.90 7.34
C PHE A 34 -11.54 15.34 5.99
N THR A 35 -11.34 14.02 5.90
CA THR A 35 -10.85 13.38 4.68
C THR A 35 -11.83 13.50 3.52
N ARG A 36 -13.14 13.41 3.79
CA ARG A 36 -14.20 13.61 2.79
C ARG A 36 -14.31 15.06 2.33
N ASP A 37 -13.94 16.00 3.20
CA ASP A 37 -13.98 17.44 2.90
C ASP A 37 -12.75 17.91 2.11
N LEU A 38 -11.70 17.08 1.97
CA LEU A 38 -10.54 17.40 1.14
C LEU A 38 -10.95 17.55 -0.33
N PRO A 39 -10.51 18.63 -1.02
CA PRO A 39 -10.66 18.73 -2.46
C PRO A 39 -9.97 17.57 -3.17
N VAL A 40 -10.74 16.78 -3.93
CA VAL A 40 -10.22 15.60 -4.63
C VAL A 40 -9.79 15.96 -6.04
N GLN A 41 -8.49 15.88 -6.29
CA GLN A 41 -7.91 16.09 -7.62
C GLN A 41 -8.17 14.90 -8.54
N SER A 42 -8.41 15.13 -9.83
CA SER A 42 -8.66 14.07 -10.82
C SER A 42 -7.38 13.47 -11.41
N GLU A 43 -6.27 14.20 -11.36
CA GLU A 43 -5.01 13.81 -12.00
C GLU A 43 -3.89 13.71 -11.00
N PHE A 44 -3.09 12.64 -11.07
CA PHE A 44 -1.94 12.45 -10.18
C PHE A 44 -0.87 13.55 -10.32
N ARG A 45 -0.69 14.16 -11.50
CA ARG A 45 0.33 15.21 -11.69
C ARG A 45 0.11 16.42 -10.76
N THR A 46 -1.11 16.63 -10.27
CA THR A 46 -1.43 17.69 -9.30
C THR A 46 -0.69 17.56 -7.97
N VAL A 47 -0.16 16.38 -7.60
CA VAL A 47 0.69 16.23 -6.40
C VAL A 47 1.95 17.10 -6.43
N LEU A 48 2.33 17.57 -7.62
CA LEU A 48 3.46 18.48 -7.83
C LEU A 48 3.08 19.96 -7.61
N ASP A 49 1.79 20.29 -7.57
CA ASP A 49 1.26 21.63 -7.32
C ASP A 49 1.04 21.83 -5.82
N GLU A 50 1.78 22.77 -5.23
CA GLU A 50 1.68 23.07 -3.80
C GLU A 50 0.31 23.65 -3.42
N ALA A 51 -0.35 24.37 -4.34
CA ALA A 51 -1.66 24.98 -4.08
C ALA A 51 -2.79 23.94 -3.97
N ALA A 52 -2.56 22.69 -4.38
CA ALA A 52 -3.52 21.60 -4.28
C ALA A 52 -3.59 20.96 -2.89
N TYR A 53 -2.70 21.34 -1.97
CA TYR A 53 -2.62 20.74 -0.63
C TYR A 53 -3.37 21.57 0.43
N GLN A 54 -3.90 20.88 1.44
CA GLN A 54 -4.50 21.47 2.63
C GLN A 54 -3.66 21.13 3.86
N PRO A 55 -3.43 22.09 4.78
CA PRO A 55 -2.72 21.80 6.02
C PRO A 55 -3.57 20.90 6.94
N ALA A 56 -2.93 19.91 7.56
CA ALA A 56 -3.53 19.15 8.64
C ALA A 56 -3.80 20.07 9.85
N PRO A 57 -4.90 19.87 10.61
CA PRO A 57 -5.15 20.66 11.81
C PRO A 57 -4.04 20.50 12.86
N ALA A 58 -3.80 21.55 13.66
CA ALA A 58 -2.61 21.64 14.51
C ALA A 58 -2.59 20.69 15.70
N ASP A 59 -3.77 20.31 16.18
CA ASP A 59 -3.98 19.38 17.28
C ASP A 59 -3.97 17.91 16.86
N TRP A 60 -3.93 17.63 15.55
CA TRP A 60 -3.92 16.27 15.01
C TRP A 60 -2.61 15.52 15.25
N LEU A 61 -2.64 14.23 14.96
CA LEU A 61 -1.55 13.29 15.18
C LEU A 61 -1.12 12.64 13.84
N ILE A 62 0.14 12.22 13.79
CA ILE A 62 0.76 11.50 12.70
C ILE A 62 1.11 10.10 13.22
N GLY A 63 0.44 9.07 12.73
CA GLY A 63 0.78 7.69 13.02
C GLY A 63 1.79 7.18 11.99
N VAL A 64 2.95 6.71 12.42
CA VAL A 64 3.99 6.17 11.54
C VAL A 64 4.40 4.78 11.98
N THR A 65 4.71 3.90 11.02
CA THR A 65 5.29 2.57 11.24
C THR A 65 6.44 2.28 10.27
N ASP A 66 7.39 1.45 10.69
CA ASP A 66 8.59 1.07 9.92
C ASP A 66 9.10 -0.31 10.40
N VAL A 67 9.30 -1.25 9.47
CA VAL A 67 9.85 -2.58 9.77
C VAL A 67 11.36 -2.48 9.97
N VAL A 68 11.81 -2.82 11.17
CA VAL A 68 13.24 -2.83 11.52
C VAL A 68 13.95 -3.93 10.75
N GLY A 69 15.02 -3.56 10.05
CA GLY A 69 15.82 -4.53 9.30
C GLY A 69 15.09 -5.12 8.10
N SER A 70 14.08 -4.42 7.56
CA SER A 70 13.33 -4.79 6.35
C SER A 70 14.25 -5.26 5.22
N ARG A 71 15.38 -4.56 5.00
CA ARG A 71 16.43 -4.90 4.03
C ARG A 71 16.92 -6.34 4.14
N LYS A 72 17.27 -6.78 5.36
CA LYS A 72 17.76 -8.15 5.61
C LYS A 72 16.62 -9.14 5.39
N ALA A 73 15.42 -8.84 5.89
CA ALA A 73 14.26 -9.70 5.69
C ALA A 73 13.91 -9.87 4.19
N ILE A 74 14.01 -8.81 3.40
CA ILE A 74 13.82 -8.84 1.94
C ILE A 74 14.88 -9.72 1.28
N ALA A 75 16.17 -9.53 1.63
CA ALA A 75 17.27 -10.35 1.10
C ALA A 75 17.10 -11.84 1.45
N ASP A 76 16.51 -12.15 2.61
CA ASP A 76 16.17 -13.50 3.06
C ASP A 76 14.87 -14.04 2.41
N GLY A 77 14.33 -13.36 1.38
CA GLY A 77 13.13 -13.78 0.65
C GLY A 77 11.81 -13.53 1.38
N ARG A 78 11.80 -12.73 2.46
CA ARG A 78 10.61 -12.45 3.30
C ARG A 78 9.86 -11.18 2.89
N TYR A 79 10.02 -10.71 1.65
CA TYR A 79 9.39 -9.48 1.14
C TYR A 79 7.86 -9.46 1.32
N LYS A 80 7.15 -10.59 1.13
CA LYS A 80 5.69 -10.64 1.35
C LYS A 80 5.32 -10.32 2.80
N ALA A 81 6.12 -10.79 3.76
CA ALA A 81 5.90 -10.52 5.18
C ALA A 81 6.19 -9.04 5.50
N VAL A 82 7.22 -8.45 4.90
CA VAL A 82 7.56 -7.03 5.07
C VAL A 82 6.44 -6.13 4.54
N ASN A 83 5.95 -6.35 3.32
CA ASN A 83 4.86 -5.54 2.76
C ASN A 83 3.57 -5.72 3.55
N MET A 84 3.28 -6.95 3.99
CA MET A 84 2.11 -7.22 4.83
C MET A 84 2.20 -6.46 6.16
N ALA A 85 3.37 -6.43 6.80
CA ALA A 85 3.59 -5.63 8.02
C ALA A 85 3.39 -4.13 7.77
N GLY A 86 3.87 -3.60 6.64
CA GLY A 86 3.71 -2.19 6.29
C GLY A 86 2.26 -1.79 5.99
N VAL A 87 1.47 -2.66 5.36
CA VAL A 87 0.05 -2.40 5.05
C VAL A 87 -0.88 -2.70 6.23
N ALA A 88 -0.50 -3.59 7.16
CA ALA A 88 -1.36 -4.04 8.26
C ALA A 88 -1.92 -2.89 9.10
N MET A 89 -1.13 -1.84 9.35
CA MET A 89 -1.62 -0.65 10.05
C MET A 89 -2.79 -0.01 9.30
N ILE A 90 -2.65 0.23 7.99
CA ILE A 90 -3.68 0.90 7.17
C ILE A 90 -4.98 0.08 7.19
N SER A 91 -4.88 -1.23 6.89
CA SER A 91 -6.05 -2.12 6.88
C SER A 91 -6.70 -2.25 8.25
N GLY A 92 -5.90 -2.39 9.31
CA GLY A 92 -6.37 -2.45 10.68
C GLY A 92 -7.14 -1.19 11.08
N LEU A 93 -6.63 -0.02 10.71
CA LEU A 93 -7.27 1.27 11.01
C LEU A 93 -8.56 1.46 10.23
N MET A 94 -8.59 1.06 8.94
CA MET A 94 -9.82 1.13 8.15
C MET A 94 -10.95 0.29 8.75
N ASN A 95 -10.61 -0.90 9.27
CA ASN A 95 -11.57 -1.77 9.94
C ASN A 95 -11.98 -1.22 11.32
N ALA A 96 -11.02 -0.76 12.11
CA ALA A 96 -11.28 -0.23 13.46
C ALA A 96 -12.11 1.06 13.46
N LEU A 97 -11.90 1.94 12.47
CA LEU A 97 -12.67 3.18 12.28
C LEU A 97 -13.92 2.98 11.41
N GLY A 98 -14.09 1.80 10.79
CA GLY A 98 -15.23 1.48 9.94
C GLY A 98 -15.31 2.32 8.66
N THR A 99 -14.17 2.77 8.12
CA THR A 99 -14.10 3.69 6.98
C THR A 99 -12.78 3.56 6.21
N GLN A 100 -12.80 3.85 4.91
CA GLN A 100 -11.60 3.96 4.07
C GLN A 100 -11.10 5.40 3.94
N ASP A 101 -11.86 6.37 4.47
CA ASP A 101 -11.56 7.80 4.38
C ASP A 101 -10.51 8.18 5.44
N ILE A 102 -9.30 7.65 5.30
CA ILE A 102 -8.17 7.93 6.18
C ILE A 102 -7.01 8.37 5.30
N PRO A 103 -6.39 9.55 5.51
CA PRO A 103 -5.26 9.95 4.70
C PRO A 103 -4.05 9.10 5.11
N PHE A 104 -3.57 8.27 4.19
CA PHE A 104 -2.46 7.37 4.40
C PHE A 104 -1.44 7.44 3.26
N ILE A 105 -0.22 7.01 3.53
CA ILE A 105 0.79 6.70 2.52
C ILE A 105 1.57 5.45 2.93
N PHE A 106 1.86 4.60 1.96
CA PHE A 106 2.59 3.34 2.15
C PHE A 106 3.99 3.43 1.54
N GLY A 107 5.01 3.06 2.30
CA GLY A 107 6.43 3.16 1.91
C GLY A 107 7.08 1.85 1.45
N GLY A 108 6.34 0.73 1.42
CA GLY A 108 6.91 -0.61 1.15
C GLY A 108 7.08 -1.42 2.43
N ASP A 109 7.79 -0.89 3.41
CA ASP A 109 8.10 -1.53 4.70
C ASP A 109 7.52 -0.78 5.91
N GLY A 110 6.61 0.16 5.65
CA GLY A 110 6.02 1.02 6.65
C GLY A 110 4.88 1.84 6.04
N ALA A 111 4.17 2.57 6.89
CA ALA A 111 3.13 3.48 6.45
C ALA A 111 3.01 4.67 7.40
N ALA A 112 2.42 5.75 6.87
CA ALA A 112 2.07 6.93 7.64
C ALA A 112 0.58 7.25 7.46
N ILE A 113 -0.06 7.75 8.50
CA ILE A 113 -1.43 8.26 8.50
C ILE A 113 -1.50 9.56 9.31
N ILE A 114 -2.53 10.37 9.07
CA ILE A 114 -2.93 11.41 10.01
C ILE A 114 -4.31 11.10 10.61
N CYS A 115 -4.50 11.46 11.87
CA CYS A 115 -5.76 11.26 12.55
C CYS A 115 -6.10 12.39 13.53
N ALA A 116 -7.41 12.57 13.73
CA ALA A 116 -7.96 13.50 14.68
C ALA A 116 -7.72 13.05 16.13
N PRO A 117 -7.65 13.99 17.10
CA PRO A 117 -7.51 13.66 18.52
C PRO A 117 -8.62 12.73 19.05
N ALA A 118 -9.84 12.87 18.52
CA ALA A 118 -10.98 12.03 18.91
C ALA A 118 -10.78 10.55 18.55
N ASP A 119 -10.02 10.26 17.49
CA ASP A 119 -9.75 8.90 17.02
C ASP A 119 -8.44 8.32 17.61
N ARG A 120 -7.73 9.09 18.45
CA ARG A 120 -6.40 8.74 18.99
C ARG A 120 -6.36 7.38 19.66
N GLU A 121 -7.34 7.07 20.51
CA GLU A 121 -7.33 5.83 21.30
C GLU A 121 -7.49 4.60 20.40
N VAL A 122 -8.41 4.66 19.44
CA VAL A 122 -8.61 3.60 18.43
C VAL A 122 -7.33 3.42 17.62
N VAL A 123 -6.76 4.52 17.13
CA VAL A 123 -5.53 4.50 16.33
C VAL A 123 -4.36 3.91 17.11
N ALA A 124 -4.10 4.39 18.33
CA ALA A 124 -3.02 3.91 19.18
C ALA A 124 -3.19 2.42 19.50
N ARG A 125 -4.41 1.97 19.81
CA ARG A 125 -4.68 0.57 20.10
C ARG A 125 -4.44 -0.32 18.89
N THR A 126 -4.96 0.06 17.72
CA THR A 126 -4.74 -0.69 16.48
C THR A 126 -3.26 -0.74 16.10
N MET A 127 -2.51 0.34 16.28
CA MET A 127 -1.05 0.35 16.07
C MET A 127 -0.35 -0.60 17.04
N ALA A 128 -0.66 -0.56 18.34
CA ALA A 128 -0.09 -1.45 19.35
C ALA A 128 -0.40 -2.94 19.08
N ASP A 129 -1.63 -3.24 18.66
CA ASP A 129 -2.03 -4.59 18.25
C ASP A 129 -1.28 -5.03 16.97
N THR A 130 -1.07 -4.11 16.03
CA THR A 130 -0.28 -4.37 14.80
C THR A 130 1.18 -4.69 15.14
N VAL A 131 1.80 -3.93 16.05
CA VAL A 131 3.18 -4.20 16.48
C VAL A 131 3.31 -5.58 17.11
N ALA A 132 2.39 -5.95 18.00
CA ALA A 132 2.36 -7.27 18.63
C ALA A 132 2.23 -8.39 17.57
N TRP A 133 1.25 -8.27 16.68
CA TRP A 133 1.00 -9.24 15.60
C TRP A 133 2.19 -9.41 14.64
N VAL A 134 2.85 -8.32 14.24
CA VAL A 134 4.05 -8.41 13.37
C VAL A 134 5.19 -9.16 14.08
N GLY A 135 5.35 -8.97 15.39
CA GLY A 135 6.29 -9.73 16.21
C GLY A 135 5.92 -11.21 16.29
N ASP A 136 4.70 -11.50 16.71
CA ASP A 136 4.24 -12.85 17.06
C ASP A 136 4.04 -13.74 15.83
N ASP A 137 3.37 -13.23 14.79
CA ASP A 137 2.95 -14.02 13.63
C ASP A 137 3.91 -13.90 12.44
N LEU A 138 4.52 -12.72 12.25
CA LEU A 138 5.47 -12.51 11.15
C LEU A 138 6.92 -12.67 11.58
N GLY A 139 7.26 -12.74 12.87
CA GLY A 139 8.66 -12.82 13.31
C GLY A 139 9.51 -11.69 12.74
N LEU A 140 8.93 -10.48 12.68
CA LEU A 140 9.56 -9.23 12.28
C LEU A 140 9.42 -8.22 13.42
N THR A 141 10.23 -7.18 13.44
CA THR A 141 10.09 -6.10 14.42
C THR A 141 9.50 -4.89 13.72
N LEU A 142 8.31 -4.45 14.15
CA LEU A 142 7.70 -3.21 13.69
C LEU A 142 7.92 -2.11 14.73
N ARG A 143 8.42 -0.95 14.31
CA ARG A 143 8.34 0.27 15.13
C ARG A 143 7.06 1.01 14.80
N ALA A 144 6.50 1.67 15.79
CA ALA A 144 5.34 2.53 15.65
C ALA A 144 5.50 3.77 16.52
N ALA A 145 5.06 4.93 16.04
CA ALA A 145 4.98 6.14 16.83
C ALA A 145 3.75 6.97 16.47
N LEU A 146 3.20 7.69 17.46
CA LEU A 146 2.07 8.59 17.28
C LEU A 146 2.48 10.00 17.68
N VAL A 147 2.87 10.79 16.68
CA VAL A 147 3.57 12.08 16.83
C VAL A 147 2.56 13.23 16.64
N PRO A 148 2.47 14.21 17.54
CA PRO A 148 1.63 15.39 17.31
C PRO A 148 2.11 16.23 16.12
N VAL A 149 1.17 16.72 15.30
CA VAL A 149 1.46 17.67 14.20
C VAL A 149 2.14 18.93 14.75
N SER A 150 1.71 19.40 15.93
CA SER A 150 2.36 20.51 16.64
C SER A 150 3.85 20.26 16.96
N ALA A 151 4.26 19.01 17.19
CA ALA A 151 5.66 18.68 17.49
C ALA A 151 6.56 18.84 16.26
N VAL A 152 6.10 18.40 15.08
CA VAL A 152 6.88 18.58 13.84
C VAL A 152 6.87 20.05 13.38
N ARG A 153 5.77 20.78 13.63
CA ARG A 153 5.68 22.23 13.39
C ARG A 153 6.61 23.05 14.29
N ALA A 154 6.80 22.63 15.53
CA ALA A 154 7.78 23.26 16.43
C ALA A 154 9.22 23.15 15.90
N GLU A 155 9.50 22.20 15.01
CA GLU A 155 10.81 22.03 14.34
C GLU A 155 10.86 22.67 12.93
N GLY A 156 9.82 23.41 12.53
CA GLY A 156 9.77 24.14 11.26
C GLY A 156 9.25 23.32 10.06
N PHE A 157 8.72 22.12 10.29
CA PHE A 157 8.06 21.31 9.26
C PHE A 157 6.54 21.54 9.24
N ASP A 158 5.86 21.08 8.20
CA ASP A 158 4.40 21.06 8.14
C ASP A 158 3.88 19.70 7.63
N VAL A 159 2.60 19.45 7.84
CA VAL A 159 1.89 18.30 7.29
C VAL A 159 0.77 18.82 6.41
N LEU A 160 1.00 18.77 5.11
CA LEU A 160 0.05 19.13 4.08
C LEU A 160 -0.45 17.86 3.40
N VAL A 161 -1.74 17.79 3.13
CA VAL A 161 -2.40 16.61 2.54
C VAL A 161 -3.17 17.01 1.29
N GLN A 162 -3.07 16.18 0.26
CA GLN A 162 -3.89 16.27 -0.94
C GLN A 162 -4.56 14.92 -1.20
N ALA A 163 -5.85 14.93 -1.51
CA ALA A 163 -6.56 13.77 -2.02
C ALA A 163 -6.52 13.74 -3.56
N THR A 164 -6.23 12.56 -4.12
CA THR A 164 -6.21 12.31 -5.57
C THR A 164 -7.08 11.11 -5.87
N ARG A 165 -7.97 11.24 -6.85
CA ARG A 165 -8.82 10.16 -7.33
C ARG A 165 -7.98 9.11 -8.05
N VAL A 166 -8.11 7.86 -7.61
CA VAL A 166 -7.49 6.69 -8.27
C VAL A 166 -8.50 6.01 -9.19
N SER A 167 -9.75 5.88 -8.71
CA SER A 167 -10.90 5.45 -9.51
C SER A 167 -12.17 6.14 -9.03
N GLU A 168 -13.31 5.81 -9.60
CA GLU A 168 -14.61 6.28 -9.11
C GLU A 168 -14.92 5.83 -7.67
N ALA A 169 -14.26 4.78 -7.18
CA ALA A 169 -14.52 4.18 -5.88
C ALA A 169 -13.45 4.48 -4.81
N VAL A 170 -12.24 4.90 -5.21
CA VAL A 170 -11.11 5.04 -4.28
C VAL A 170 -10.30 6.31 -4.54
N ASN A 171 -9.96 6.99 -3.44
CA ASN A 171 -8.97 8.07 -3.39
C ASN A 171 -7.67 7.56 -2.78
N ASN A 172 -6.56 8.18 -3.18
CA ASN A 172 -5.26 8.03 -2.53
C ASN A 172 -4.73 9.41 -2.14
N TYR A 173 -3.72 9.46 -1.28
CA TYR A 173 -3.29 10.68 -0.64
C TYR A 173 -1.81 10.97 -0.89
N ALA A 174 -1.49 12.26 -0.94
CA ALA A 174 -0.13 12.76 -1.03
C ALA A 174 0.17 13.65 0.18
N PHE A 175 1.43 13.63 0.62
CA PHE A 175 1.92 14.40 1.74
C PHE A 175 3.04 15.35 1.32
N ARG A 176 3.04 16.54 1.91
CA ARG A 176 4.07 17.57 1.71
C ARG A 176 4.33 18.32 3.01
N GLY A 177 5.49 18.98 3.11
CA GLY A 177 5.86 19.89 4.21
C GLY A 177 6.95 19.33 5.12
N GLY A 178 7.44 18.11 4.86
CA GLY A 178 8.49 17.47 5.64
C GLY A 178 8.03 16.86 6.96
N GLY A 179 6.79 17.12 7.41
CA GLY A 179 6.31 16.70 8.72
C GLY A 179 6.18 15.18 8.88
N VAL A 180 5.73 14.46 7.84
CA VAL A 180 5.67 12.99 7.85
C VAL A 180 7.09 12.40 7.93
N SER A 181 7.99 12.88 7.07
CA SER A 181 9.39 12.48 7.07
C SER A 181 10.08 12.77 8.41
N ARG A 182 9.72 13.88 9.07
CA ARG A 182 10.21 14.19 10.42
C ARG A 182 9.61 13.28 11.49
N ALA A 183 8.32 12.95 11.41
CA ALA A 183 7.68 12.00 12.32
C ALA A 183 8.34 10.61 12.25
N GLU A 184 8.69 10.13 11.06
CA GLU A 184 9.47 8.89 10.88
C GLU A 184 10.85 8.98 11.55
N ALA A 185 11.54 10.12 11.43
CA ALA A 185 12.82 10.33 12.10
C ALA A 185 12.68 10.33 13.64
N LEU A 186 11.65 11.00 14.18
CA LEU A 186 11.35 11.00 15.61
C LEU A 186 11.04 9.59 16.13
N MET A 187 10.29 8.78 15.36
CA MET A 187 10.08 7.35 15.67
C MET A 187 11.39 6.58 15.72
N LYS A 188 12.30 6.80 14.76
CA LYS A 188 13.61 6.14 14.69
C LYS A 188 14.55 6.58 15.82
N GLU A 189 14.34 7.77 16.38
CA GLU A 189 14.97 8.26 17.63
C GLU A 189 14.34 7.67 18.91
N GLY A 190 13.25 6.89 18.80
CA GLY A 190 12.54 6.30 19.93
C GLY A 190 11.55 7.24 20.63
N LYS A 191 11.20 8.37 20.01
CA LYS A 191 10.22 9.33 20.55
C LYS A 191 8.80 8.95 20.15
N PHE A 192 7.83 9.29 21.01
CA PHE A 192 6.39 9.06 20.78
C PHE A 192 6.03 7.60 20.47
N ALA A 193 6.84 6.66 20.96
CA ALA A 193 6.68 5.24 20.68
C ALA A 193 5.30 4.73 21.10
N VAL A 194 4.73 3.87 20.25
CA VAL A 194 3.56 3.06 20.59
C VAL A 194 4.06 1.68 20.99
N GLU A 195 3.92 1.37 22.27
CA GLU A 195 4.32 0.06 22.81
C GLU A 195 3.39 -1.05 22.30
N PRO A 196 3.91 -2.27 22.10
CA PRO A 196 3.08 -3.40 21.68
C PRO A 196 2.00 -3.70 22.72
N SER A 197 0.84 -4.14 22.21
CA SER A 197 -0.16 -4.80 23.05
C SER A 197 0.37 -6.11 23.63
N ALA A 198 -0.38 -6.71 24.56
CA ALA A 198 -0.05 -8.03 25.12
C ALA A 198 0.10 -9.08 24.00
N ALA A 199 1.05 -10.02 24.18
CA ALA A 199 1.30 -11.10 23.23
C ALA A 199 0.01 -11.85 22.84
N GLY A 200 -0.13 -12.18 21.56
CA GLY A 200 -1.32 -12.75 20.96
C GLY A 200 -2.42 -11.74 20.62
N SER A 201 -2.24 -10.45 20.92
CA SER A 201 -3.11 -9.39 20.42
C SER A 201 -2.91 -9.22 18.91
N LYS A 202 -4.00 -8.97 18.19
CA LYS A 202 -3.97 -8.75 16.75
C LYS A 202 -4.99 -7.70 16.33
N PRO A 203 -4.67 -6.85 15.34
CA PRO A 203 -5.63 -5.93 14.76
C PRO A 203 -6.65 -6.71 13.92
N ASP A 204 -7.80 -6.09 13.64
CA ASP A 204 -8.72 -6.64 12.63
C ASP A 204 -8.14 -6.44 11.23
N LEU A 205 -7.54 -7.49 10.68
CA LEU A 205 -6.97 -7.50 9.33
C LEU A 205 -7.94 -8.11 8.31
N THR A 206 -9.25 -8.13 8.59
CA THR A 206 -10.25 -8.58 7.63
C THR A 206 -10.09 -7.83 6.30
N GLY A 207 -10.00 -8.58 5.21
CA GLY A 207 -9.77 -8.04 3.87
C GLY A 207 -8.30 -7.89 3.47
N LEU A 208 -7.34 -7.91 4.40
CA LEU A 208 -5.92 -7.93 4.06
C LEU A 208 -5.55 -9.29 3.47
N SER A 209 -5.24 -9.33 2.18
CA SER A 209 -4.87 -10.56 1.48
C SER A 209 -4.04 -10.24 0.25
N CYS A 210 -3.33 -11.23 -0.29
CA CYS A 210 -2.89 -11.17 -1.68
C CYS A 210 -2.85 -12.58 -2.25
N ARG A 211 -3.64 -12.81 -3.30
CA ARG A 211 -3.70 -14.09 -4.03
C ARG A 211 -3.30 -13.95 -5.50
N TRP A 212 -2.87 -12.76 -5.91
CA TRP A 212 -2.39 -12.52 -7.26
C TRP A 212 -0.97 -13.04 -7.43
N SER A 213 -0.66 -13.50 -8.63
CA SER A 213 0.70 -13.88 -9.00
C SER A 213 1.57 -12.62 -9.12
N PRO A 214 2.89 -12.72 -8.91
CA PRO A 214 3.80 -11.61 -9.19
C PRO A 214 3.62 -11.11 -10.63
N ILE A 215 3.58 -9.80 -10.80
CA ILE A 215 3.38 -9.14 -12.09
C ILE A 215 4.73 -9.07 -12.79
N LYS A 216 4.83 -9.71 -13.95
CA LYS A 216 6.04 -9.81 -14.77
C LYS A 216 5.74 -9.27 -16.16
N PRO A 217 6.13 -8.02 -16.48
CA PRO A 217 5.92 -7.47 -17.81
C PRO A 217 6.84 -8.19 -18.82
N GLU A 218 6.32 -8.49 -20.01
CA GLU A 218 7.10 -9.15 -21.06
C GLU A 218 8.03 -8.14 -21.76
N GLY A 219 9.33 -8.41 -21.78
CA GLY A 219 10.32 -7.57 -22.47
C GLY A 219 10.63 -6.24 -21.78
N GLU A 220 10.15 -6.04 -20.55
CA GLU A 220 10.40 -4.85 -19.74
C GLU A 220 10.85 -5.25 -18.32
N SER A 221 11.45 -4.29 -17.60
CA SER A 221 11.80 -4.46 -16.19
C SER A 221 10.86 -3.66 -15.30
N ILE A 222 10.63 -4.16 -14.07
CA ILE A 222 9.99 -3.38 -13.02
C ILE A 222 11.03 -2.48 -12.38
N VAL A 223 10.74 -1.19 -12.28
CA VAL A 223 11.67 -0.18 -11.80
C VAL A 223 11.00 0.66 -10.72
N SER A 224 11.48 0.53 -9.48
CA SER A 224 11.11 1.40 -8.37
C SER A 224 12.05 2.60 -8.33
N ILE A 225 11.50 3.81 -8.34
CA ILE A 225 12.22 5.07 -8.41
C ILE A 225 11.74 5.98 -7.28
N ILE A 226 12.70 6.57 -6.56
CA ILE A 226 12.44 7.63 -5.57
C ILE A 226 13.23 8.85 -6.01
N ILE A 227 12.58 10.03 -6.03
CA ILE A 227 13.25 11.31 -6.19
C ILE A 227 12.85 12.28 -5.08
N GLU A 228 13.83 13.01 -4.57
CA GLU A 228 13.68 14.08 -3.58
C GLU A 228 14.37 15.35 -4.10
N ALA A 229 13.94 16.52 -3.63
CA ALA A 229 14.59 17.77 -3.96
C ALA A 229 16.07 17.77 -3.49
N GLY A 230 16.98 18.16 -4.39
CA GLY A 230 18.39 18.37 -4.06
C GLY A 230 18.65 19.77 -3.49
N GLU A 231 19.88 20.01 -3.05
CA GLU A 231 20.33 21.29 -2.46
C GLU A 231 20.03 22.51 -3.34
N ARG A 232 20.07 22.33 -4.67
CA ARG A 232 19.88 23.40 -5.66
C ARG A 232 18.54 23.32 -6.38
N ALA A 233 17.65 22.42 -5.96
CA ALA A 233 16.37 22.22 -6.63
C ALA A 233 15.55 23.51 -6.70
N GLY A 234 15.51 24.27 -5.59
CA GLY A 234 14.65 25.44 -5.47
C GLY A 234 13.23 25.14 -5.95
N THR A 235 12.73 25.95 -6.88
CA THR A 235 11.40 25.79 -7.51
C THR A 235 11.41 24.86 -8.73
N GLN A 236 12.53 24.22 -9.08
CA GLN A 236 12.65 23.36 -10.28
C GLN A 236 12.19 21.93 -10.05
N PHE A 237 12.10 21.47 -8.79
CA PHE A 237 11.72 20.10 -8.47
C PHE A 237 10.40 19.64 -9.12
N PRO A 238 9.31 20.43 -9.11
CA PRO A 238 8.08 20.06 -9.83
C PRO A 238 8.29 19.84 -11.32
N THR A 239 9.11 20.67 -11.99
CA THR A 239 9.42 20.53 -13.42
C THR A 239 10.20 19.25 -13.69
N ILE A 240 11.20 18.95 -12.85
CA ILE A 240 12.01 17.73 -12.92
C ILE A 240 11.14 16.48 -12.70
N ALA A 241 10.29 16.49 -11.68
CA ALA A 241 9.38 15.40 -11.38
C ALA A 241 8.37 15.18 -12.51
N ALA A 242 7.82 16.26 -13.08
CA ALA A 242 6.93 16.20 -14.24
C ALA A 242 7.61 15.58 -15.46
N ARG A 243 8.88 15.95 -15.70
CA ARG A 243 9.69 15.36 -16.79
C ARG A 243 9.97 13.88 -16.54
N LEU A 244 10.26 13.48 -15.31
CA LEU A 244 10.42 12.06 -14.97
C LEU A 244 9.13 11.27 -15.21
N LEU A 245 7.97 11.81 -14.84
CA LEU A 245 6.68 11.17 -15.13
C LEU A 245 6.45 10.99 -16.65
N GLU A 246 6.90 11.95 -17.46
CA GLU A 246 6.86 11.80 -18.93
C GLU A 246 7.78 10.70 -19.43
N LEU A 247 9.04 10.66 -18.98
CA LEU A 247 10.01 9.63 -19.35
C LEU A 247 9.58 8.23 -18.87
N ALA A 248 8.89 8.17 -17.74
CA ALA A 248 8.30 6.95 -17.20
C ALA A 248 7.02 6.52 -17.93
N GLY A 249 6.57 7.23 -18.98
CA GLY A 249 5.40 6.86 -19.77
C GLY A 249 4.06 7.20 -19.11
N MET A 250 4.04 8.11 -18.13
CA MET A 250 2.84 8.54 -17.37
C MET A 250 2.24 9.88 -17.85
N ALA A 251 2.57 10.35 -19.06
CA ALA A 251 2.08 11.63 -19.58
C ALA A 251 0.62 11.55 -20.07
N LEU A 252 0.32 10.58 -20.94
CA LEU A 252 -0.98 10.33 -21.58
C LEU A 252 -1.11 8.81 -21.81
N HIS A 253 -2.22 8.20 -21.40
CA HIS A 253 -2.51 6.75 -21.44
C HIS A 253 -1.78 5.83 -20.44
N ASP A 254 -0.94 6.38 -19.54
CA ASP A 254 -0.26 5.65 -18.46
C ASP A 254 0.40 4.34 -18.90
N THR A 255 1.20 4.43 -19.96
CA THR A 255 1.94 3.29 -20.52
C THR A 255 3.03 2.75 -19.58
N GLY A 256 3.36 3.50 -18.52
CA GLY A 256 4.34 3.08 -17.50
C GLY A 256 3.76 2.24 -16.38
N SER A 257 2.44 2.10 -16.30
CA SER A 257 1.81 1.29 -15.25
C SER A 257 2.30 -0.16 -15.35
N PRO A 258 2.80 -0.74 -14.25
CA PRO A 258 3.14 -2.15 -14.23
C PRO A 258 1.88 -3.04 -14.29
N MET A 259 0.69 -2.48 -14.06
CA MET A 259 -0.57 -3.21 -14.05
C MET A 259 -1.12 -3.44 -15.46
N PRO A 260 -1.40 -4.70 -15.86
CA PRO A 260 -2.11 -4.96 -17.11
C PRO A 260 -3.51 -4.34 -17.11
N ARG A 261 -3.95 -3.78 -18.24
CA ARG A 261 -5.30 -3.18 -18.36
C ARG A 261 -6.43 -4.16 -18.04
N GLU A 262 -6.25 -5.44 -18.38
CA GLU A 262 -7.23 -6.51 -18.12
C GLU A 262 -7.15 -7.09 -16.70
N GLY A 263 -6.35 -6.47 -15.81
CA GLY A 263 -6.09 -6.96 -14.47
C GLY A 263 -4.90 -7.90 -14.36
N PRO A 264 -4.39 -8.11 -13.14
CA PRO A 264 -3.21 -8.93 -12.88
C PRO A 264 -3.42 -10.40 -13.29
N PRO A 265 -2.32 -11.12 -13.55
CA PRO A 265 -2.38 -12.53 -13.90
C PRO A 265 -2.84 -13.39 -12.72
N VAL A 266 -3.52 -14.49 -13.02
CA VAL A 266 -3.83 -15.58 -12.09
C VAL A 266 -3.13 -16.85 -12.55
N SER A 267 -2.32 -17.46 -11.69
CA SER A 267 -1.73 -18.77 -11.92
C SER A 267 -2.28 -19.78 -10.92
N TRP A 268 -2.45 -21.02 -11.38
CA TRP A 268 -2.81 -22.14 -10.52
C TRP A 268 -1.78 -23.27 -10.67
N PRO A 269 -1.34 -23.90 -9.56
CA PRO A 269 -1.67 -23.56 -8.17
C PRO A 269 -1.01 -22.24 -7.71
N PRO A 270 -1.60 -21.50 -6.77
CA PRO A 270 -1.00 -20.25 -6.27
C PRO A 270 0.26 -20.53 -5.46
N GLU A 271 1.25 -19.65 -5.58
CA GLU A 271 2.46 -19.69 -4.76
C GLU A 271 2.11 -19.51 -3.27
N GLY A 272 2.64 -20.39 -2.42
CA GLY A 272 2.44 -20.29 -0.96
C GLY A 272 1.17 -20.97 -0.43
N LEU A 273 0.41 -21.70 -1.26
CA LEU A 273 -0.75 -22.49 -0.82
C LEU A 273 -0.42 -23.44 0.35
N GLU A 274 0.79 -24.02 0.34
CA GLU A 274 1.26 -24.90 1.41
C GLU A 274 1.60 -24.13 2.70
N LEU A 275 2.11 -22.91 2.59
CA LEU A 275 2.36 -22.05 3.74
C LEU A 275 1.03 -21.58 4.35
N GLU A 276 0.07 -21.20 3.51
CA GLU A 276 -1.29 -20.83 3.94
C GLU A 276 -2.00 -21.99 4.66
N ALA A 277 -1.89 -23.21 4.12
CA ALA A 277 -2.47 -24.40 4.74
C ALA A 277 -1.87 -24.73 6.12
N ARG A 278 -0.61 -24.34 6.37
CA ARG A 278 0.09 -24.55 7.65
C ARG A 278 -0.15 -23.43 8.65
N ALA A 279 -0.39 -22.20 8.18
CA ALA A 279 -0.57 -21.01 9.01
C ALA A 279 -1.99 -20.85 9.56
N MET A 280 -3.01 -21.48 8.95
CA MET A 280 -4.38 -21.38 9.45
C MET A 280 -4.62 -22.23 10.71
N PRO A 281 -5.07 -21.64 11.82
CA PRO A 281 -5.60 -22.38 12.95
C PRO A 281 -6.93 -23.00 12.54
N ASP A 282 -6.95 -24.31 12.42
CA ASP A 282 -8.08 -25.12 11.98
C ASP A 282 -7.96 -26.48 12.71
N ASP A 283 -9.05 -27.20 12.90
CA ASP A 283 -9.11 -28.50 13.59
C ASP A 283 -9.02 -29.69 12.61
N ARG A 284 -9.16 -29.44 11.31
CA ARG A 284 -9.10 -30.45 10.24
C ARG A 284 -7.68 -31.02 10.07
N SER A 285 -7.52 -32.22 9.49
CA SER A 285 -6.17 -32.72 9.15
C SER A 285 -5.52 -31.87 8.06
N LEU A 286 -4.18 -31.74 8.08
CA LEU A 286 -3.42 -30.94 7.10
C LEU A 286 -3.76 -31.33 5.65
N ALA A 287 -3.96 -32.62 5.37
CA ALA A 287 -4.35 -33.11 4.05
C ALA A 287 -5.73 -32.63 3.61
N ARG A 288 -6.73 -32.61 4.52
CA ARG A 288 -8.06 -32.09 4.21
C ARG A 288 -8.03 -30.57 4.00
N ARG A 289 -7.27 -29.83 4.82
CA ARG A 289 -7.09 -28.37 4.63
C ARG A 289 -6.45 -28.05 3.28
N LYS A 290 -5.37 -28.76 2.93
CA LYS A 290 -4.71 -28.64 1.63
C LYS A 290 -5.69 -28.91 0.50
N MET A 291 -6.44 -30.01 0.55
CA MET A 291 -7.42 -30.36 -0.50
C MET A 291 -8.50 -29.29 -0.66
N SER A 292 -9.03 -28.80 0.46
CA SER A 292 -10.03 -27.72 0.49
C SER A 292 -9.52 -26.44 -0.16
N LEU A 293 -8.34 -25.96 0.26
CA LEU A 293 -7.69 -24.79 -0.32
C LEU A 293 -7.35 -25.01 -1.81
N TYR A 294 -6.95 -26.22 -2.19
CA TYR A 294 -6.72 -26.59 -3.59
C TYR A 294 -7.99 -26.46 -4.43
N LEU A 295 -9.12 -26.99 -3.96
CA LEU A 295 -10.40 -26.91 -4.66
C LEU A 295 -10.94 -25.47 -4.72
N GLY A 296 -10.84 -24.72 -3.62
CA GLY A 296 -11.23 -23.31 -3.56
C GLY A 296 -10.41 -22.45 -4.53
N THR A 297 -9.09 -22.59 -4.52
CA THR A 297 -8.21 -21.83 -5.43
C THR A 297 -8.34 -22.26 -6.88
N LEU A 298 -8.61 -23.55 -7.16
CA LEU A 298 -8.93 -24.03 -8.50
C LEU A 298 -10.25 -23.43 -9.02
N PHE A 299 -11.27 -23.36 -8.15
CA PHE A 299 -12.55 -22.73 -8.48
C PHE A 299 -12.39 -21.23 -8.74
N ALA A 300 -11.67 -20.51 -7.89
CA ALA A 300 -11.34 -19.10 -8.11
C ALA A 300 -10.61 -18.89 -9.44
N TRP A 301 -9.57 -19.71 -9.72
CA TRP A 301 -8.85 -19.68 -10.99
C TRP A 301 -9.77 -19.92 -12.18
N PHE A 302 -10.66 -20.91 -12.11
CA PHE A 302 -11.63 -21.19 -13.17
C PHE A 302 -12.57 -19.99 -13.41
N VAL A 303 -13.09 -19.37 -12.35
CA VAL A 303 -13.94 -18.18 -12.42
C VAL A 303 -13.20 -17.02 -13.09
N PHE A 304 -11.96 -16.73 -12.69
CA PHE A 304 -11.16 -15.67 -13.31
C PHE A 304 -10.75 -15.99 -14.75
N ARG A 305 -10.46 -17.27 -15.07
CA ARG A 305 -10.02 -17.71 -16.40
C ARG A 305 -11.15 -17.72 -17.43
N THR A 306 -12.36 -18.04 -17.00
CA THR A 306 -13.56 -18.08 -17.86
C THR A 306 -14.29 -16.74 -17.90
N GLY A 307 -14.12 -15.91 -16.86
CA GLY A 307 -14.81 -14.63 -16.73
C GLY A 307 -16.30 -14.77 -16.39
N LEU A 308 -16.73 -15.93 -15.89
CA LEU A 308 -18.13 -16.18 -15.52
C LEU A 308 -18.48 -15.47 -14.21
N SER A 309 -19.57 -14.71 -14.20
CA SER A 309 -20.08 -14.11 -12.97
C SER A 309 -20.73 -15.17 -12.08
N VAL A 310 -20.44 -15.13 -10.78
CA VAL A 310 -20.93 -16.11 -9.80
C VAL A 310 -21.43 -15.38 -8.56
N ALA A 311 -22.67 -15.64 -8.13
CA ALA A 311 -23.24 -15.09 -6.89
C ALA A 311 -23.08 -13.56 -6.71
N GLY A 312 -23.26 -12.79 -7.79
CA GLY A 312 -23.09 -11.32 -7.79
C GLY A 312 -21.66 -10.83 -8.03
N PHE A 313 -20.66 -11.72 -7.98
CA PHE A 313 -19.28 -11.40 -8.31
C PHE A 313 -19.06 -11.38 -9.82
N ASN A 314 -18.46 -10.31 -10.33
CA ASN A 314 -18.01 -10.20 -11.72
C ASN A 314 -16.48 -10.19 -11.78
N PRO A 315 -15.83 -11.30 -12.19
CA PRO A 315 -14.36 -11.40 -12.19
C PRO A 315 -13.68 -10.41 -13.15
N LYS A 316 -14.33 -10.03 -14.25
CA LYS A 316 -13.75 -9.07 -15.21
C LYS A 316 -13.72 -7.66 -14.61
N ARG A 317 -14.85 -7.23 -14.03
CA ARG A 317 -14.95 -5.94 -13.33
C ARG A 317 -13.99 -5.88 -12.14
N TYR A 318 -13.90 -6.95 -11.35
CA TYR A 318 -12.97 -7.04 -10.23
C TYR A 318 -11.51 -6.89 -10.68
N LYS A 319 -11.12 -7.57 -11.77
CA LYS A 319 -9.77 -7.44 -12.35
C LYS A 319 -9.47 -6.03 -12.86
N GLU A 320 -10.44 -5.40 -13.52
CA GLU A 320 -10.33 -4.02 -14.00
C GLU A 320 -10.14 -3.04 -12.84
N PHE A 321 -11.00 -3.10 -11.82
CA PHE A 321 -10.86 -2.26 -10.63
C PHE A 321 -9.62 -2.58 -9.81
N THR A 322 -9.13 -3.82 -9.83
CA THR A 322 -7.82 -4.15 -9.24
C THR A 322 -6.72 -3.33 -9.90
N SER A 323 -6.69 -3.25 -11.24
CA SER A 323 -5.70 -2.42 -11.95
C SER A 323 -5.90 -0.92 -11.73
N LEU A 324 -7.15 -0.45 -11.71
CA LEU A 324 -7.44 0.97 -11.46
C LEU A 324 -7.06 1.37 -10.04
N ASN A 325 -7.43 0.58 -9.03
CA ASN A 325 -7.22 0.84 -7.61
C ASN A 325 -5.83 0.40 -7.11
N THR A 326 -4.81 0.51 -7.97
CA THR A 326 -3.43 0.14 -7.61
C THR A 326 -2.58 1.37 -7.34
N ASP A 327 -1.95 1.38 -6.17
CA ASP A 327 -1.02 2.39 -5.72
C ASP A 327 0.41 2.06 -6.15
N TYR A 328 0.76 2.42 -7.40
CA TYR A 328 2.13 2.33 -7.94
C TYR A 328 2.82 3.71 -8.05
N ARG A 329 2.15 4.79 -7.60
CA ARG A 329 2.63 6.17 -7.68
C ARG A 329 2.20 6.98 -6.45
N LYS A 330 3.16 7.59 -5.76
CA LYS A 330 2.98 8.24 -4.45
C LYS A 330 3.80 9.51 -4.35
N PHE A 331 3.38 10.42 -3.48
CA PHE A 331 4.14 11.62 -3.17
C PHE A 331 4.18 11.86 -1.66
N GLN A 332 5.38 11.87 -1.08
CA GLN A 332 5.67 12.28 0.30
C GLN A 332 6.98 13.06 0.27
N ASP A 333 6.90 14.38 0.23
CA ASP A 333 8.03 15.32 0.08
C ASP A 333 8.94 15.07 -1.14
N GLY A 334 8.50 14.17 -2.01
CA GLY A 334 9.30 13.51 -3.03
C GLY A 334 8.44 12.48 -3.74
N LEU A 335 8.77 12.19 -4.99
CA LEU A 335 8.00 11.30 -5.84
C LEU A 335 8.54 9.88 -5.72
N ARG A 336 7.64 8.92 -5.48
CA ARG A 336 7.93 7.48 -5.42
C ARG A 336 7.04 6.77 -6.43
N ILE A 337 7.64 6.11 -7.42
CA ILE A 337 6.91 5.36 -8.45
C ILE A 337 7.51 3.97 -8.65
N THR A 338 6.67 3.01 -9.01
CA THR A 338 7.08 1.70 -9.51
C THR A 338 6.46 1.50 -10.89
N VAL A 339 7.30 1.35 -11.91
CA VAL A 339 6.89 1.34 -13.32
C VAL A 339 7.44 0.16 -14.09
N SER A 340 6.82 -0.15 -15.22
CA SER A 340 7.37 -1.05 -16.23
C SER A 340 8.11 -0.25 -17.29
N LEU A 341 9.38 -0.55 -17.53
CA LEU A 341 10.20 0.14 -18.53
C LEU A 341 11.04 -0.84 -19.34
N GLY A 342 10.98 -0.73 -20.67
CA GLY A 342 11.97 -1.34 -21.55
C GLY A 342 13.36 -0.69 -21.44
N ASP A 343 14.40 -1.43 -21.82
CA ASP A 343 15.82 -1.06 -21.65
C ASP A 343 16.17 0.33 -22.19
N ALA A 344 15.61 0.72 -23.33
CA ALA A 344 15.90 2.01 -23.96
C ALA A 344 15.39 3.19 -23.10
N ARG A 345 14.16 3.10 -22.60
CA ARG A 345 13.56 4.12 -21.73
C ARG A 345 14.25 4.16 -20.37
N LEU A 346 14.56 3.00 -19.80
CA LEU A 346 15.31 2.93 -18.55
C LEU A 346 16.66 3.65 -18.67
N LYS A 347 17.43 3.41 -19.74
CA LYS A 347 18.70 4.10 -19.99
C LYS A 347 18.53 5.61 -20.13
N GLU A 348 17.51 6.06 -20.88
CA GLU A 348 17.21 7.49 -21.03
C GLU A 348 16.85 8.14 -19.69
N LEU A 349 15.97 7.52 -18.92
CA LEU A 349 15.52 7.99 -17.62
C LEU A 349 16.68 8.03 -16.62
N THR A 350 17.52 7.00 -16.56
CA THR A 350 18.71 6.98 -15.69
C THR A 350 19.68 8.08 -16.08
N LYS A 351 19.91 8.31 -17.38
CA LYS A 351 20.78 9.40 -17.85
C LYS A 351 20.25 10.77 -17.43
N PHE A 352 18.93 10.99 -17.50
CA PHE A 352 18.28 12.20 -17.01
C PHE A 352 18.50 12.39 -15.49
N LEU A 353 18.25 11.34 -14.70
CA LEU A 353 18.44 11.38 -13.24
C LEU A 353 19.89 11.67 -12.83
N GLU A 354 20.86 11.05 -13.49
CA GLU A 354 22.29 11.29 -13.25
C GLU A 354 22.69 12.74 -13.56
N ALA A 355 22.16 13.31 -14.65
CA ALA A 355 22.43 14.69 -15.01
C ALA A 355 21.89 15.67 -13.96
N GLU A 356 20.66 15.47 -13.48
CA GLU A 356 20.04 16.31 -12.44
C GLU A 356 20.72 16.12 -11.07
N ARG A 357 21.16 14.89 -10.74
CA ARG A 357 21.98 14.62 -9.54
C ARG A 357 23.32 15.35 -9.61
N ALA A 358 24.02 15.29 -10.74
CA ALA A 358 25.29 16.00 -10.95
C ALA A 358 25.13 17.53 -10.83
N ALA A 359 23.98 18.06 -11.25
CA ALA A 359 23.63 19.47 -11.08
C ALA A 359 23.22 19.83 -9.62
N LYS A 360 23.03 18.83 -8.75
CA LYS A 360 22.48 18.93 -7.38
C LYS A 360 21.01 19.38 -7.33
N ASN A 361 20.27 19.19 -8.41
CA ASN A 361 18.86 19.54 -8.50
C ASN A 361 17.95 18.49 -7.85
N LEU A 362 18.40 17.24 -7.78
CA LEU A 362 17.65 16.17 -7.13
C LEU A 362 18.58 15.18 -6.41
N ARG A 363 18.00 14.44 -5.47
CA ARG A 363 18.51 13.15 -5.00
C ARG A 363 17.60 12.06 -5.56
N TYR A 364 18.14 10.93 -5.96
CA TYR A 364 17.33 9.81 -6.41
C TYR A 364 17.90 8.48 -6.02
N GLY A 365 17.03 7.48 -5.99
CA GLY A 365 17.41 6.08 -5.97
C GLY A 365 16.57 5.29 -6.95
N ILE A 366 17.17 4.25 -7.53
CA ILE A 366 16.53 3.37 -8.52
C ILE A 366 16.80 1.92 -8.14
N CYS A 367 15.77 1.07 -8.24
CA CYS A 367 15.89 -0.37 -8.07
C CYS A 367 15.21 -1.08 -9.24
N VAL A 368 15.98 -1.82 -10.02
CA VAL A 368 15.51 -2.60 -11.18
C VAL A 368 15.29 -4.05 -10.75
N GLN A 369 14.18 -4.64 -11.18
CA GLN A 369 13.66 -5.89 -10.65
C GLN A 369 12.84 -6.65 -11.69
N ASP A 370 12.68 -7.95 -11.45
CA ASP A 370 12.01 -8.85 -12.40
C ASP A 370 10.47 -8.87 -12.25
N SER A 371 9.93 -8.39 -11.13
CA SER A 371 8.48 -8.42 -10.90
C SER A 371 7.99 -7.41 -9.86
N ALA A 372 6.71 -7.07 -9.93
CA ALA A 372 5.98 -6.30 -8.94
C ALA A 372 5.01 -7.20 -8.16
N ILE A 373 4.67 -6.79 -6.94
CA ILE A 373 3.85 -7.55 -6.01
C ILE A 373 2.77 -6.65 -5.46
N LEU A 374 1.57 -7.22 -5.34
CA LEU A 374 0.44 -6.58 -4.70
C LEU A 374 0.36 -6.99 -3.23
N THR A 375 -0.07 -6.06 -2.39
CA THR A 375 -0.65 -6.34 -1.08
C THR A 375 -2.04 -5.72 -1.10
N CYS A 376 -3.09 -6.52 -0.96
CA CYS A 376 -4.46 -6.07 -1.24
C CYS A 376 -5.23 -5.86 0.07
N TYR A 377 -6.00 -4.78 0.12
CA TYR A 377 -7.07 -4.59 1.08
C TYR A 377 -8.41 -4.73 0.35
N VAL A 378 -9.13 -5.80 0.66
CA VAL A 378 -10.38 -6.20 -0.01
C VAL A 378 -11.47 -6.35 1.06
N PRO A 379 -12.09 -5.25 1.51
CA PRO A 379 -13.12 -5.29 2.55
C PRO A 379 -14.36 -6.05 2.08
N SER A 380 -14.66 -5.96 0.78
CA SER A 380 -15.65 -6.78 0.11
C SER A 380 -15.27 -6.98 -1.35
N VAL A 381 -15.36 -8.23 -1.81
CA VAL A 381 -15.16 -8.62 -3.22
C VAL A 381 -16.33 -8.21 -4.12
N ASN A 382 -17.46 -7.81 -3.52
CA ASN A 382 -18.64 -7.32 -4.24
C ASN A 382 -18.66 -5.78 -4.38
N SER A 383 -17.69 -5.09 -3.76
CA SER A 383 -17.55 -3.65 -3.88
C SER A 383 -16.31 -3.31 -4.69
N ASP A 384 -16.41 -2.22 -5.46
CA ASP A 384 -15.30 -1.67 -6.23
C ASP A 384 -14.28 -0.89 -5.37
N SER A 385 -14.45 -0.86 -4.05
CA SER A 385 -13.58 -0.16 -3.09
C SER A 385 -12.43 -1.02 -2.54
N HIS A 386 -12.03 -2.05 -3.28
CA HIS A 386 -10.82 -2.82 -2.98
C HIS A 386 -9.59 -2.00 -3.42
N PHE A 387 -8.54 -1.97 -2.61
CA PHE A 387 -7.35 -1.17 -2.87
C PHE A 387 -6.08 -2.03 -2.83
N HIS A 388 -5.12 -1.74 -3.71
CA HIS A 388 -3.94 -2.57 -3.89
C HIS A 388 -2.67 -1.75 -3.78
N PHE A 389 -1.85 -2.10 -2.80
CA PHE A 389 -0.52 -1.54 -2.66
C PHE A 389 0.44 -2.29 -3.56
N LEU A 390 1.05 -1.60 -4.52
CA LEU A 390 2.06 -2.17 -5.38
C LEU A 390 3.44 -1.73 -4.95
N ASP A 391 4.32 -2.73 -4.80
CA ASP A 391 5.75 -2.50 -4.66
C ASP A 391 6.54 -3.53 -5.47
N GLY A 392 7.80 -3.23 -5.69
CA GLY A 392 8.71 -4.11 -6.40
C GLY A 392 9.15 -5.33 -5.57
N ALA A 393 9.22 -6.52 -6.19
CA ALA A 393 9.63 -7.77 -5.52
C ALA A 393 11.08 -7.77 -5.03
N GLY A 394 11.96 -7.01 -5.67
CA GLY A 394 13.39 -6.90 -5.33
C GLY A 394 13.71 -5.96 -4.17
N GLY A 395 12.73 -5.72 -3.28
CA GLY A 395 12.85 -4.76 -2.18
C GLY A 395 12.32 -3.37 -2.48
N GLY A 396 11.80 -3.16 -3.69
CA GLY A 396 10.93 -2.03 -4.01
C GLY A 396 11.50 -0.66 -3.64
N TYR A 397 10.65 0.12 -2.99
CA TYR A 397 11.00 1.42 -2.44
C TYR A 397 12.08 1.36 -1.36
N ALA A 398 12.12 0.32 -0.53
CA ALA A 398 13.13 0.19 0.52
C ALA A 398 14.55 0.08 -0.08
N GLN A 399 14.71 -0.69 -1.16
CA GLN A 399 15.99 -0.80 -1.87
C GLN A 399 16.32 0.47 -2.67
N ALA A 400 15.33 1.10 -3.31
CA ALA A 400 15.53 2.38 -3.98
C ALA A 400 15.97 3.48 -3.00
N ALA A 401 15.38 3.55 -1.81
CA ALA A 401 15.75 4.50 -0.76
C ALA A 401 17.19 4.30 -0.27
N GLU A 402 17.68 3.05 -0.25
CA GLU A 402 19.08 2.76 0.04
C GLU A 402 20.00 3.24 -1.07
N ASN A 403 19.67 2.95 -2.32
CA ASN A 403 20.45 3.37 -3.48
C ASN A 403 20.53 4.89 -3.63
N MET A 404 19.62 5.64 -2.99
CA MET A 404 19.65 7.10 -2.91
C MET A 404 20.65 7.66 -1.87
N LYS A 405 21.02 6.85 -0.87
CA LYS A 405 22.00 7.23 0.17
C LYS A 405 23.44 6.97 -0.27
N ALA A 406 23.63 6.04 -1.22
CA ALA A 406 24.90 5.73 -1.87
C ALA A 406 25.28 6.82 -2.88
#